data_AF-A0AAD6ZPU1-F1
#
_entry.id   AF-A0AAD6ZPU1-F1
#
_cell.length_a   1.000
_cell.length_b   1.000
_cell.length_c   1.000
_cell.angle_alpha   90.00
_cell.angle_beta   90.00
_cell.angle_gamma   90.00
#
_symmetry.space_group_name_H-M   'P 1'
#
loop_
_entity.id
_entity.type
_entity.pdbx_description
1 polymer ?
#
loop_
_entity_poly.entity_id
_entity_poly.type
_entity_poly.pdbx_seq_one_letter_code
_entity_poly.pdbx_strand_id
1 'polypeptide(L)'
;MSTADGSNIPDGFIRVNDHPTELWSKVAFDHVERLQTDEGNRNPDAHGLYIYNDYFGYACCDLLKQEMLAIGKMVASKTEDLSKTLDTFHRLEALTLYMSNSIGADVFPTIDDPDLAEAIYNGYGSLWMTYLLAIEAKAKPQKLSPTQPVVIRNLENAVRTTAKGMTQFSGLGFRKDADKLQSAMLRVLERNDMDGTPKEKLFLGKSADSDDEDSDEDDSDEKEDEAPSRKKHRTGTDDAAVRTAAKAWTASAAMKALRKAYGPTEHGGRPWDITKWPKAALDAEKARSGGGDDDEFF
;
A
#
# COMPACT_ATOMS: atom_id res chain seq x y z
N MET A 1 -27.45 -30.24 -2.37
CA MET A 1 -26.56 -29.39 -1.55
C MET A 1 -25.15 -29.90 -1.74
N SER A 2 -24.37 -29.23 -2.60
CA SER A 2 -22.96 -29.53 -2.83
C SER A 2 -22.17 -28.46 -2.09
N THR A 3 -21.46 -28.88 -1.04
CA THR A 3 -20.44 -28.08 -0.37
C THR A 3 -19.34 -27.82 -1.40
N ALA A 4 -19.27 -26.60 -1.93
CA ALA A 4 -18.17 -26.18 -2.79
C ALA A 4 -16.88 -26.23 -1.97
N ASP A 5 -16.01 -27.10 -2.45
CA ASP A 5 -14.78 -27.60 -1.84
C ASP A 5 -13.75 -26.48 -1.61
N GLY A 6 -13.08 -26.50 -0.47
CA GLY A 6 -12.03 -25.56 -0.08
C GLY A 6 -10.68 -25.78 -0.78
N SER A 7 -10.64 -26.32 -2.01
CA SER A 7 -9.50 -27.18 -2.40
C SER A 7 -8.56 -26.72 -3.53
N ASN A 8 -8.63 -25.49 -4.05
CA ASN A 8 -7.61 -25.05 -5.03
C ASN A 8 -7.10 -23.63 -4.76
N ILE A 9 -6.37 -23.46 -3.66
CA ILE A 9 -5.43 -22.34 -3.52
C ILE A 9 -4.18 -22.71 -4.34
N PRO A 10 -3.77 -21.90 -5.33
CA PRO A 10 -2.58 -22.19 -6.11
C PRO A 10 -1.32 -22.24 -5.24
N ASP A 11 -0.36 -23.11 -5.61
CA ASP A 11 0.93 -23.19 -4.93
C ASP A 11 1.59 -21.82 -4.82
N GLY A 12 2.07 -21.48 -3.62
CA GLY A 12 2.70 -20.20 -3.33
C GLY A 12 1.73 -19.05 -3.08
N PHE A 13 0.42 -19.29 -2.98
CA PHE A 13 -0.58 -18.27 -2.62
C PHE A 13 -1.26 -18.60 -1.28
N ILE A 14 -1.77 -17.55 -0.65
CA ILE A 14 -2.55 -17.58 0.59
C ILE A 14 -3.88 -16.88 0.30
N ARG A 15 -4.99 -17.51 0.69
CA ARG A 15 -6.31 -16.89 0.62
C ARG A 15 -6.56 -16.07 1.87
N VAL A 16 -6.88 -14.80 1.71
CA VAL A 16 -7.22 -13.89 2.80
C VAL A 16 -8.74 -13.88 2.99
N ASN A 17 -9.19 -13.98 4.24
CA ASN A 17 -10.61 -13.89 4.64
C ASN A 17 -11.55 -14.88 3.91
N ASP A 18 -11.04 -16.04 3.50
CA ASP A 18 -11.78 -17.06 2.71
C ASP A 18 -12.38 -16.56 1.39
N HIS A 19 -12.05 -15.35 0.94
CA HIS A 19 -12.61 -14.81 -0.29
C HIS A 19 -11.87 -15.39 -1.52
N PRO A 20 -12.58 -15.98 -2.51
CA PRO A 20 -11.93 -16.67 -3.63
C PRO A 20 -10.98 -15.82 -4.48
N THR A 21 -11.21 -14.50 -4.54
CA THR A 21 -10.39 -13.56 -5.32
C THR A 21 -9.30 -12.87 -4.51
N GLU A 22 -9.26 -13.07 -3.19
CA GLU A 22 -8.24 -12.49 -2.30
C GLU A 22 -7.07 -13.46 -2.13
N LEU A 23 -6.39 -13.77 -3.24
CA LEU A 23 -5.27 -14.71 -3.30
C LEU A 23 -3.94 -13.98 -3.37
N TRP A 24 -3.24 -13.85 -2.25
CA TRP A 24 -2.00 -13.09 -2.16
C TRP A 24 -0.79 -14.02 -2.15
N SER A 25 0.33 -13.61 -2.73
CA SER A 25 1.52 -14.47 -2.74
C SER A 25 2.06 -14.69 -1.32
N LYS A 26 2.48 -15.92 -1.01
CA LYS A 26 3.18 -16.24 0.25
C LYS A 26 4.46 -15.42 0.39
N VAL A 27 5.17 -15.18 -0.71
CA VAL A 27 6.38 -14.34 -0.74
C VAL A 27 6.08 -12.91 -0.30
N ALA A 28 4.92 -12.35 -0.70
CA ALA A 28 4.51 -11.03 -0.23
C ALA A 28 4.22 -11.02 1.28
N PHE A 29 3.61 -12.07 1.82
CA PHE A 29 3.42 -12.22 3.26
C PHE A 29 4.74 -12.33 4.03
N ASP A 30 5.68 -13.16 3.56
CA ASP A 30 7.01 -13.28 4.18
C ASP A 30 7.73 -11.92 4.19
N HIS A 31 7.53 -11.09 3.16
CA HIS A 31 8.04 -9.73 3.12
C HIS A 31 7.34 -8.78 4.12
N VAL A 32 6.03 -8.88 4.28
CA VAL A 32 5.27 -8.11 5.28
C VAL A 32 5.70 -8.49 6.70
N GLU A 33 5.84 -9.78 6.99
CA GLU A 33 6.28 -10.28 8.30
C GLU A 33 7.67 -9.76 8.65
N ARG A 34 8.60 -9.71 7.67
CA ARG A 34 9.91 -9.08 7.85
C ARG A 34 9.77 -7.59 8.20
N LEU A 35 8.94 -6.85 7.48
CA LEU A 35 8.72 -5.41 7.75
C LEU A 35 8.13 -5.19 9.15
N GLN A 36 7.15 -6.01 9.56
CA GLN A 36 6.55 -5.96 10.89
C GLN A 36 7.53 -6.35 12.00
N THR A 37 8.41 -7.31 11.73
CA THR A 37 9.50 -7.67 12.66
C THR A 37 10.48 -6.50 12.82
N ASP A 38 10.91 -5.91 11.70
CA ASP A 38 11.80 -4.74 11.70
C ASP A 38 11.15 -3.54 12.42
N GLU A 39 9.84 -3.37 12.26
CA GLU A 39 9.04 -2.37 12.97
C GLU A 39 8.99 -2.65 14.49
N GLY A 40 8.61 -3.85 14.91
CA GLY A 40 8.55 -4.21 16.33
C GLY A 40 9.90 -4.05 17.04
N ASN A 41 10.99 -4.31 16.32
CA ASN A 41 12.36 -4.07 16.79
C ASN A 41 12.67 -2.57 16.97
N ARG A 42 11.94 -1.67 16.31
CA ARG A 42 12.08 -0.21 16.44
C ARG A 42 11.10 0.42 17.42
N ASN A 43 10.10 -0.32 17.89
CA ASN A 43 9.12 0.17 18.86
C ASN A 43 9.80 0.47 20.21
N PRO A 44 9.83 1.73 20.69
CA PRO A 44 10.42 2.08 21.98
C PRO A 44 9.86 1.27 23.16
N ASP A 45 8.55 0.97 23.15
CA ASP A 45 7.89 0.24 24.22
C ASP A 45 8.44 -1.19 24.35
N ALA A 46 8.80 -1.82 23.23
CA ALA A 46 9.43 -3.14 23.22
C ALA A 46 10.81 -3.16 23.89
N HIS A 47 11.42 -1.98 24.07
CA HIS A 47 12.72 -1.80 24.74
C HIS A 47 12.58 -1.21 26.15
N GLY A 48 11.36 -0.99 26.65
CA GLY A 48 11.11 -0.31 27.92
C GLY A 48 11.54 1.16 27.89
N LEU A 49 11.32 1.82 26.75
CA LEU A 49 11.67 3.21 26.51
C LEU A 49 10.41 4.01 26.22
N TYR A 50 10.29 5.18 26.84
CA TYR A 50 9.29 6.16 26.45
C TYR A 50 9.95 7.27 25.64
N ILE A 51 9.67 7.27 24.33
CA ILE A 51 10.09 8.32 23.38
C ILE A 51 8.81 8.96 22.83
N TYR A 52 8.85 10.24 22.42
CA TYR A 52 7.70 10.99 21.93
C TYR A 52 6.77 10.17 21.02
N ASN A 53 5.47 10.46 21.09
CA ASN A 53 4.42 9.64 20.48
C ASN A 53 4.59 9.40 18.96
N ASP A 54 5.29 10.29 18.25
CA ASP A 54 5.53 10.23 16.81
C ASP A 54 6.79 9.43 16.43
N TYR A 55 7.67 9.09 17.38
CA TYR A 55 8.93 8.37 17.12
C TYR A 55 8.70 7.07 16.36
N PHE A 56 7.72 6.29 16.81
CA PHE A 56 7.42 5.00 16.20
C PHE A 56 6.83 5.18 14.80
N GLY A 57 5.97 6.19 14.60
CA GLY A 57 5.48 6.57 13.28
C GLY A 57 6.62 6.89 12.31
N TYR A 58 7.61 7.68 12.74
CA TYR A 58 8.80 7.97 11.93
C TYR A 58 9.66 6.72 11.65
N ALA A 59 9.77 5.79 12.60
CA ALA A 59 10.46 4.53 12.42
C ALA A 59 9.81 3.67 11.33
N CYS A 60 8.49 3.61 11.29
CA CYS A 60 7.72 2.94 10.24
C CYS A 60 7.85 3.67 8.89
N CYS A 61 7.79 5.01 8.88
CA CYS A 61 8.02 5.79 7.67
C CYS A 61 9.42 5.56 7.07
N ASP A 62 10.46 5.41 7.90
CA ASP A 62 11.80 5.08 7.44
C ASP A 62 11.87 3.69 6.79
N LEU A 63 11.18 2.68 7.35
CA LEU A 63 11.07 1.34 6.74
C LEU A 63 10.37 1.40 5.38
N LEU A 64 9.21 2.06 5.31
CA LEU A 64 8.46 2.27 4.07
C LEU A 64 9.31 2.97 3.02
N LYS A 65 10.00 4.04 3.42
CA LYS A 65 10.92 4.78 2.55
C LYS A 65 12.03 3.88 2.02
N GLN A 66 12.68 3.09 2.85
CA GLN A 66 13.76 2.19 2.42
C GLN A 66 13.26 1.14 1.43
N GLU A 67 12.09 0.54 1.71
CA GLU A 67 11.47 -0.47 0.84
C GLU A 67 11.09 0.15 -0.52
N MET A 68 10.43 1.32 -0.52
CA MET A 68 10.08 2.04 -1.75
C MET A 68 11.31 2.43 -2.57
N LEU A 69 12.39 2.87 -1.94
CA LEU A 69 13.64 3.20 -2.63
C LEU A 69 14.31 1.97 -3.25
N ALA A 70 14.20 0.80 -2.60
CA ALA A 70 14.66 -0.46 -3.15
C ALA A 70 13.83 -0.88 -4.36
N ILE A 71 12.50 -0.88 -4.23
CA ILE A 71 11.56 -1.17 -5.34
C ILE A 71 11.78 -0.19 -6.50
N GLY A 72 11.97 1.10 -6.22
CA GLY A 72 12.21 2.12 -7.24
C GLY A 72 13.45 1.85 -8.10
N LYS A 73 14.50 1.23 -7.54
CA LYS A 73 15.66 0.76 -8.32
C LYS A 73 15.29 -0.42 -9.23
N MET A 74 14.46 -1.34 -8.74
CA MET A 74 14.00 -2.52 -9.49
C MET A 74 13.08 -2.12 -10.64
N VAL A 75 12.08 -1.26 -10.38
CA VAL A 75 11.16 -0.73 -11.39
C VAL A 75 11.89 0.09 -12.47
N ALA A 76 12.94 0.83 -12.09
CA ALA A 76 13.76 1.56 -13.04
C ALA A 76 14.65 0.66 -13.91
N SER A 77 14.87 -0.60 -13.49
CA SER A 77 15.66 -1.54 -14.26
C SER A 77 14.87 -1.98 -15.51
N LYS A 78 15.46 -1.79 -16.69
CA LYS A 78 14.86 -2.23 -17.98
C LYS A 78 15.08 -3.72 -18.22
N THR A 79 14.96 -4.53 -17.16
CA THR A 79 15.24 -5.96 -17.25
C THR A 79 14.16 -6.68 -18.07
N GLU A 80 14.58 -7.51 -19.02
CA GLU A 80 13.70 -8.43 -19.75
C GLU A 80 13.46 -9.73 -18.97
N ASP A 81 14.26 -9.96 -17.93
CA ASP A 81 14.14 -11.11 -17.04
C ASP A 81 12.79 -11.12 -16.29
N LEU A 82 12.00 -12.16 -16.54
CA LEU A 82 10.70 -12.36 -15.91
C LEU A 82 10.82 -12.59 -14.40
N SER A 83 11.87 -13.28 -13.95
CA SER A 83 12.07 -13.54 -12.51
C SER A 83 12.21 -12.24 -11.73
N LYS A 84 13.01 -11.30 -12.23
CA LYS A 84 13.17 -9.96 -11.64
C LYS A 84 11.90 -9.12 -11.70
N THR A 85 11.09 -9.30 -12.76
CA THR A 85 9.78 -8.65 -12.87
C THR A 85 8.85 -9.19 -11.78
N LEU A 86 8.85 -10.50 -11.56
CA LEU A 86 8.08 -11.17 -10.51
C LEU A 86 8.56 -10.78 -9.10
N ASP A 87 9.87 -10.68 -8.86
CA ASP A 87 10.42 -10.21 -7.59
C ASP A 87 10.00 -8.76 -7.30
N THR A 88 9.98 -7.91 -8.33
CA THR A 88 9.49 -6.52 -8.20
C THR A 88 8.01 -6.52 -7.84
N PHE A 89 7.22 -7.38 -8.46
CA PHE A 89 5.81 -7.53 -8.13
C PHE A 89 5.60 -8.00 -6.69
N HIS A 90 6.28 -9.05 -6.23
CA HIS A 90 6.08 -9.55 -4.88
C HIS A 90 6.40 -8.49 -3.81
N ARG A 91 7.39 -7.62 -4.06
CA ARG A 91 7.67 -6.48 -3.18
C ARG A 91 6.60 -5.39 -3.25
N LEU A 92 6.07 -5.08 -4.44
CA LEU A 92 4.95 -4.15 -4.58
C LEU A 92 3.68 -4.68 -3.93
N GLU A 93 3.40 -5.98 -4.09
CA GLU A 93 2.30 -6.69 -3.46
C GLU A 93 2.43 -6.67 -1.93
N ALA A 94 3.63 -6.94 -1.40
CA ALA A 94 3.93 -6.83 0.03
C ALA A 94 3.73 -5.40 0.54
N LEU A 95 4.20 -4.40 -0.21
CA LEU A 95 4.00 -3.00 0.12
C LEU A 95 2.51 -2.65 0.13
N THR A 96 1.73 -3.16 -0.82
CA THR A 96 0.27 -2.99 -0.83
C THR A 96 -0.39 -3.64 0.38
N LEU A 97 -0.01 -4.87 0.74
CA LEU A 97 -0.50 -5.54 1.93
C LEU A 97 -0.20 -4.73 3.20
N TYR A 98 1.04 -4.26 3.33
CA TYR A 98 1.47 -3.45 4.47
C TYR A 98 0.72 -2.12 4.53
N MET A 99 0.70 -1.36 3.42
CA MET A 99 0.02 -0.06 3.35
C MET A 99 -1.51 -0.14 3.54
N SER A 100 -2.10 -1.31 3.28
CA SER A 100 -3.55 -1.52 3.40
C SER A 100 -3.96 -2.16 4.73
N ASN A 101 -3.00 -2.63 5.54
CA ASN A 101 -3.30 -3.10 6.89
C ASN A 101 -3.37 -1.91 7.86
N SER A 102 -3.97 -2.11 9.04
CA SER A 102 -4.14 -1.04 10.04
C SER A 102 -2.82 -0.37 10.39
N ILE A 103 -1.76 -1.16 10.58
CA ILE A 103 -0.43 -0.66 10.94
C ILE A 103 0.09 0.32 9.89
N GLY A 104 0.15 -0.06 8.61
CA GLY A 104 0.67 0.82 7.56
C GLY A 104 -0.22 2.02 7.26
N ALA A 105 -1.55 1.88 7.41
CA ALA A 105 -2.50 2.97 7.22
C ALA A 105 -2.45 4.00 8.35
N ASP A 106 -2.25 3.54 9.59
CA ASP A 106 -2.26 4.36 10.80
C ASP A 106 -0.93 5.07 11.05
N VAL A 107 0.12 4.78 10.26
CA VAL A 107 1.41 5.47 10.39
C VAL A 107 1.30 6.96 10.04
N PHE A 108 0.55 7.36 9.01
CA PHE A 108 0.54 8.77 8.59
C PHE A 108 -0.05 9.74 9.61
N PRO A 109 -1.18 9.44 10.28
CA PRO A 109 -1.71 10.30 11.33
C PRO A 109 -0.81 10.39 12.57
N THR A 110 0.17 9.50 12.74
CA THR A 110 1.05 9.47 13.92
C THR A 110 2.29 10.34 13.79
N ILE A 111 2.57 10.92 12.62
CA ILE A 111 3.73 11.78 12.40
C ILE A 111 3.33 13.24 12.14
N ASP A 112 4.08 14.19 12.72
CA ASP A 112 3.93 15.63 12.47
C ASP A 112 4.83 16.11 11.31
N ASP A 113 4.80 15.37 10.20
CA ASP A 113 5.55 15.70 8.98
C ASP A 113 4.70 15.41 7.73
N PRO A 114 3.86 16.37 7.30
CA PRO A 114 3.00 16.19 6.15
C PRO A 114 3.77 16.04 4.83
N ASP A 115 4.99 16.60 4.75
CA ASP A 115 5.83 16.48 3.56
C ASP A 115 6.39 15.06 3.40
N LEU A 116 6.80 14.41 4.50
CA LEU A 116 7.20 13.01 4.51
C LEU A 116 6.02 12.09 4.17
N ALA A 117 4.87 12.30 4.81
CA ALA A 117 3.66 11.53 4.52
C ALA A 117 3.27 11.64 3.03
N GLU A 118 3.25 12.88 2.49
CA GLU A 118 2.96 13.11 1.08
C GLU A 118 4.03 12.49 0.16
N ALA A 119 5.31 12.49 0.55
CA ALA A 119 6.37 11.85 -0.23
C ALA A 119 6.23 10.32 -0.29
N ILE A 120 5.83 9.67 0.82
CA ILE A 120 5.56 8.22 0.87
C ILE A 120 4.33 7.89 0.03
N TYR A 121 3.22 8.63 0.22
CA TYR A 121 2.00 8.50 -0.60
C TYR A 121 2.28 8.64 -2.10
N ASN A 122 3.02 9.68 -2.48
CA ASN A 122 3.42 9.91 -3.86
C ASN A 122 4.36 8.82 -4.38
N GLY A 123 5.26 8.32 -3.54
CA GLY A 123 6.15 7.20 -3.82
C GLY A 123 5.37 5.94 -4.17
N TYR A 124 4.46 5.54 -3.30
CA TYR A 124 3.64 4.34 -3.43
C TYR A 124 2.86 4.31 -4.75
N GLY A 125 2.04 5.33 -5.01
CA GLY A 125 1.25 5.42 -6.25
C GLY A 125 2.11 5.48 -7.52
N SER A 126 3.24 6.21 -7.46
CA SER A 126 4.13 6.34 -8.62
C SER A 126 4.87 5.05 -8.96
N LEU A 127 5.24 4.24 -7.95
CA LEU A 127 5.86 2.94 -8.16
C LEU A 127 4.89 1.99 -8.86
N TRP A 128 3.66 1.89 -8.38
CA TRP A 128 2.62 1.06 -8.99
C TRP A 128 2.29 1.49 -10.42
N MET A 129 2.05 2.79 -10.64
CA MET A 129 1.74 3.28 -11.99
C MET A 129 2.89 3.02 -12.97
N THR A 130 4.13 3.24 -12.53
CA THR A 130 5.32 3.00 -13.38
C THR A 130 5.48 1.52 -13.68
N TYR A 131 5.32 0.65 -12.67
CA TYR A 131 5.40 -0.80 -12.83
C TYR A 131 4.32 -1.33 -13.78
N LEU A 132 3.07 -0.93 -13.57
CA LEU A 132 1.91 -1.37 -14.35
C LEU A 132 2.06 -1.00 -15.84
N LEU A 133 2.50 0.23 -16.14
CA LEU A 133 2.77 0.64 -17.51
C LEU A 133 3.96 -0.10 -18.13
N ALA A 134 4.98 -0.42 -17.34
CA ALA A 134 6.15 -1.16 -17.81
C ALA A 134 5.77 -2.60 -18.20
N ILE A 135 4.98 -3.29 -17.38
CA ILE A 135 4.51 -4.65 -17.72
C ILE A 135 3.50 -4.64 -18.87
N GLU A 136 2.61 -3.65 -18.94
CA GLU A 136 1.70 -3.48 -20.09
C GLU A 136 2.48 -3.27 -21.39
N ALA A 137 3.54 -2.46 -21.37
CA ALA A 137 4.39 -2.24 -22.53
C ALA A 137 5.11 -3.52 -22.98
N LYS A 138 5.57 -4.34 -22.03
CA LYS A 138 6.21 -5.65 -22.32
C LYS A 138 5.23 -6.68 -22.87
N ALA A 139 3.96 -6.60 -22.49
CA ALA A 139 2.95 -7.54 -22.99
C ALA A 139 2.59 -7.29 -24.46
N LYS A 140 2.79 -6.07 -24.99
CA LYS A 140 2.39 -5.72 -26.36
C LYS A 140 3.19 -6.50 -27.42
N PRO A 141 2.53 -6.91 -28.54
CA PRO A 141 1.15 -6.59 -28.94
C PRO A 141 0.07 -7.42 -28.24
N GLN A 142 0.45 -8.43 -27.47
CA GLN A 142 -0.48 -9.16 -26.62
C GLN A 142 -0.98 -8.25 -25.48
N LYS A 143 -2.12 -8.61 -24.89
CA LYS A 143 -2.60 -8.00 -23.64
C LYS A 143 -1.93 -8.69 -22.46
N LEU A 144 -2.05 -8.14 -21.25
CA LEU A 144 -1.75 -8.83 -19.99
C LEU A 144 -2.73 -10.01 -19.73
N SER A 145 -3.12 -10.75 -20.76
CA SER A 145 -4.05 -11.89 -20.66
C SER A 145 -3.47 -12.99 -19.76
N PRO A 146 -4.28 -13.69 -18.94
CA PRO A 146 -3.84 -14.77 -18.04
C PRO A 146 -2.99 -15.89 -18.67
N THR A 147 -2.94 -15.96 -20.00
CA THR A 147 -2.15 -16.93 -20.77
C THR A 147 -0.72 -16.45 -21.08
N GLN A 148 -0.38 -15.19 -20.78
CA GLN A 148 0.94 -14.63 -21.04
C GLN A 148 1.92 -14.94 -19.90
N PRO A 149 3.18 -15.31 -20.19
CA PRO A 149 4.20 -15.53 -19.17
C PRO A 149 4.48 -14.32 -18.28
N VAL A 150 4.27 -13.09 -18.79
CA VAL A 150 4.49 -11.84 -18.04
C VAL A 150 3.41 -11.55 -17.01
N VAL A 151 2.29 -12.28 -17.04
CA VAL A 151 1.14 -12.00 -16.20
C VAL A 151 1.30 -12.65 -14.84
N ILE A 152 1.20 -11.81 -13.83
CA ILE A 152 1.31 -12.25 -12.46
C ILE A 152 -0.08 -12.54 -11.92
N ARG A 153 -0.26 -13.74 -11.36
CA ARG A 153 -1.57 -14.30 -11.03
C ARG A 153 -2.45 -13.39 -10.16
N ASN A 154 -1.85 -12.61 -9.25
CA ASN A 154 -2.57 -11.68 -8.36
C ASN A 154 -2.50 -10.20 -8.80
N LEU A 155 -2.08 -9.92 -10.04
CA LEU A 155 -1.88 -8.55 -10.50
C LEU A 155 -3.17 -7.71 -10.40
N GLU A 156 -4.28 -8.26 -10.89
CA GLU A 156 -5.58 -7.57 -10.89
C GLU A 156 -5.98 -7.16 -9.46
N ASN A 157 -5.96 -8.11 -8.53
CA ASN A 157 -6.35 -7.86 -7.15
C ASN A 157 -5.43 -6.82 -6.48
N ALA A 158 -4.11 -6.97 -6.63
CA ALA A 158 -3.14 -6.07 -6.02
C ALA A 158 -3.26 -4.63 -6.56
N VAL A 159 -3.48 -4.48 -7.87
CA VAL A 159 -3.72 -3.17 -8.50
C VAL A 159 -5.01 -2.55 -7.98
N ARG A 160 -6.10 -3.32 -7.89
CA ARG A 160 -7.39 -2.84 -7.38
C ARG A 160 -7.32 -2.45 -5.89
N THR A 161 -6.66 -3.24 -5.05
CA THR A 161 -6.43 -2.90 -3.64
C THR A 161 -5.59 -1.65 -3.51
N THR A 162 -4.51 -1.52 -4.30
CA THR A 162 -3.68 -0.30 -4.30
C THR A 162 -4.50 0.92 -4.70
N ALA A 163 -5.28 0.81 -5.78
CA ALA A 163 -6.12 1.89 -6.28
C ALA A 163 -7.12 2.36 -5.21
N LYS A 164 -7.73 1.42 -4.47
CA LYS A 164 -8.60 1.75 -3.32
C LYS A 164 -7.82 2.38 -2.16
N GLY A 165 -6.67 1.84 -1.78
CA GLY A 165 -5.85 2.39 -0.70
C GLY A 165 -5.41 3.83 -0.95
N MET A 166 -5.03 4.14 -2.20
CA MET A 166 -4.70 5.51 -2.59
C MET A 166 -5.86 6.49 -2.35
N THR A 167 -7.10 6.08 -2.64
CA THR A 167 -8.28 6.94 -2.39
C THR A 167 -8.61 7.12 -0.92
N GLN A 168 -8.31 6.14 -0.05
CA GLN A 168 -8.50 6.32 1.40
C GLN A 168 -7.54 7.35 1.97
N PHE A 169 -6.31 7.39 1.46
CA PHE A 169 -5.34 8.43 1.84
C PHE A 169 -5.68 9.82 1.29
N SER A 170 -6.66 9.95 0.37
CA SER A 170 -7.04 11.26 -0.17
C SER A 170 -7.62 12.22 0.88
N GLY A 171 -8.20 11.67 1.96
CA GLY A 171 -8.68 12.43 3.11
C GLY A 171 -7.58 13.17 3.89
N LEU A 172 -6.31 12.87 3.64
CA LEU A 172 -5.15 13.52 4.28
C LEU A 172 -4.73 14.84 3.60
N GLY A 173 -5.45 15.29 2.56
CA GLY A 173 -5.21 16.59 1.93
C GLY A 173 -3.97 16.66 1.03
N PHE A 174 -3.46 15.52 0.56
CA PHE A 174 -2.32 15.48 -0.35
C PHE A 174 -2.61 16.13 -1.70
N ARG A 175 -1.59 16.77 -2.31
CA ARG A 175 -1.79 17.59 -3.52
C ARG A 175 -2.09 16.78 -4.77
N LYS A 176 -1.66 15.52 -4.82
CA LYS A 176 -1.89 14.68 -5.99
C LYS A 176 -3.25 13.99 -5.92
N ASP A 177 -3.98 14.15 -7.01
CA ASP A 177 -5.30 13.60 -7.25
C ASP A 177 -5.30 12.06 -7.28
N ALA A 178 -5.80 11.47 -6.18
CA ALA A 178 -5.91 10.02 -5.99
C ALA A 178 -6.91 9.39 -6.97
N ASP A 179 -8.01 10.09 -7.25
CA ASP A 179 -9.11 9.57 -8.08
C ASP A 179 -8.66 9.42 -9.52
N LYS A 180 -7.88 10.37 -10.03
CA LYS A 180 -7.24 10.27 -11.35
C LYS A 180 -6.24 9.12 -11.42
N LEU A 181 -5.49 8.87 -10.35
CA LEU A 181 -4.58 7.73 -10.30
C LEU A 181 -5.35 6.41 -10.29
N GLN A 182 -6.34 6.27 -9.42
CA GLN A 182 -7.21 5.09 -9.32
C GLN A 182 -7.83 4.79 -10.68
N SER A 183 -8.49 5.77 -11.29
CA SER A 183 -9.12 5.66 -12.60
C SER A 183 -8.13 5.20 -13.67
N ALA A 184 -6.89 5.74 -13.64
CA ALA A 184 -5.86 5.35 -14.59
C ALA A 184 -5.38 3.91 -14.40
N MET A 185 -5.14 3.48 -13.16
CA MET A 185 -4.71 2.11 -12.85
C MET A 185 -5.77 1.09 -13.26
N LEU A 186 -7.02 1.34 -12.91
CA LEU A 186 -8.16 0.51 -13.29
C LEU A 186 -8.35 0.46 -14.81
N ARG A 187 -8.17 1.59 -15.50
CA ARG A 187 -8.26 1.63 -16.97
C ARG A 187 -7.17 0.80 -17.65
N VAL A 188 -5.97 0.70 -17.07
CA VAL A 188 -4.93 -0.20 -17.59
C VAL A 188 -5.38 -1.65 -17.48
N LEU A 189 -6.04 -2.06 -16.39
CA LEU A 189 -6.61 -3.41 -16.27
C LEU A 189 -7.65 -3.66 -17.38
N GLU A 190 -8.60 -2.75 -17.57
CA GLU A 190 -9.67 -2.90 -18.57
C GLU A 190 -9.15 -3.02 -20.00
N ARG A 191 -8.09 -2.27 -20.35
CA ARG A 191 -7.44 -2.39 -21.68
C ARG A 191 -6.84 -3.76 -21.93
N ASN A 192 -6.51 -4.46 -20.85
CA ASN A 192 -5.90 -5.78 -20.87
C ASN A 192 -6.92 -6.90 -20.60
N ASP A 193 -8.22 -6.62 -20.75
CA ASP A 193 -9.33 -7.55 -20.53
C ASP A 193 -9.40 -8.12 -19.10
N MET A 194 -8.93 -7.35 -18.11
CA MET A 194 -9.05 -7.64 -16.68
C MET A 194 -10.19 -6.83 -16.03
N ASP A 195 -10.58 -7.19 -14.80
CA ASP A 195 -11.57 -6.44 -14.03
C ASP A 195 -10.98 -5.11 -13.52
N GLY A 196 -11.46 -4.01 -14.10
CA GLY A 196 -11.15 -2.64 -13.64
C GLY A 196 -12.17 -2.07 -12.67
N THR A 197 -13.08 -2.87 -12.11
CA THR A 197 -14.09 -2.34 -11.17
C THR A 197 -13.40 -1.92 -9.87
N PRO A 198 -13.65 -0.69 -9.37
CA PRO A 198 -13.18 -0.27 -8.05
C PRO A 198 -13.52 -1.27 -6.96
N LYS A 199 -12.62 -1.46 -5.99
CA LYS A 199 -12.96 -2.21 -4.77
C LYS A 199 -13.81 -1.36 -3.84
N GLU A 200 -14.82 -1.96 -3.24
CA GLU A 200 -15.59 -1.33 -2.15
C GLU A 200 -14.78 -1.30 -0.85
N LYS A 201 -14.14 -2.44 -0.50
CA LYS A 201 -13.31 -2.62 0.70
C LYS A 201 -11.87 -3.02 0.31
N LEU A 202 -10.86 -2.61 1.09
CA LEU A 202 -9.43 -2.91 0.82
C LEU A 202 -9.14 -4.42 0.75
N PHE A 203 -9.63 -5.12 1.78
CA PHE A 203 -9.71 -6.56 1.89
C PHE A 203 -11.17 -6.89 2.16
N LEU A 204 -11.74 -7.78 1.39
CA LEU A 204 -13.07 -8.32 1.69
C LEU A 204 -12.93 -9.09 3.01
N GLY A 205 -13.37 -8.50 4.12
CA GLY A 205 -13.39 -9.15 5.43
C GLY A 205 -14.35 -10.34 5.43
N LYS A 206 -14.06 -11.37 6.23
CA LYS A 206 -15.15 -12.19 6.79
C LYS A 206 -16.00 -11.25 7.63
N SER A 207 -17.32 -11.28 7.47
CA SER A 207 -18.31 -10.32 7.99
C SER A 207 -18.23 -8.92 7.40
N ALA A 208 -18.71 -8.83 6.16
CA ALA A 208 -19.23 -7.62 5.55
C ALA A 208 -20.71 -7.78 5.19
N ASP A 209 -21.40 -8.74 5.82
CA ASP A 209 -22.81 -8.53 6.17
C ASP A 209 -22.78 -7.35 7.14
N SER A 210 -23.03 -6.16 6.61
CA SER A 210 -23.65 -5.11 7.42
C SER A 210 -25.04 -5.62 7.74
N ASP A 211 -25.15 -6.29 8.88
CA ASP A 211 -26.30 -6.11 9.77
C ASP A 211 -26.37 -4.61 10.11
N ASP A 212 -26.84 -3.80 9.16
CA ASP A 212 -27.49 -2.53 9.45
C ASP A 212 -28.98 -2.85 9.66
N GLU A 213 -29.26 -3.54 10.78
CA GLU A 213 -30.53 -3.38 11.48
C GLU A 213 -30.51 -1.98 12.13
N ASP A 214 -31.00 -0.98 11.38
CA ASP A 214 -31.78 0.16 11.88
C ASP A 214 -32.15 1.05 10.68
N SER A 215 -32.97 0.47 9.79
CA SER A 215 -33.78 1.22 8.83
C SER A 215 -35.19 1.35 9.39
N ASP A 216 -35.39 2.32 10.27
CA ASP A 216 -36.71 2.87 10.56
C ASP A 216 -36.59 4.40 10.56
N GLU A 217 -36.83 5.00 9.39
CA GLU A 217 -37.83 6.07 9.24
C GLU A 217 -38.04 6.39 7.75
N ASP A 218 -39.24 6.00 7.29
CA ASP A 218 -39.99 6.50 6.13
C ASP A 218 -39.76 8.00 5.87
N ASP A 219 -39.34 8.38 4.66
CA ASP A 219 -40.17 9.23 3.79
C ASP A 219 -39.67 9.24 2.33
N SER A 220 -40.59 8.89 1.42
CA SER A 220 -40.76 9.39 0.04
C SER A 220 -39.56 9.52 -0.93
N ASP A 221 -39.48 8.59 -1.89
CA ASP A 221 -39.94 8.81 -3.28
C ASP A 221 -39.32 7.77 -4.23
N GLU A 222 -40.19 7.04 -4.95
CA GLU A 222 -39.82 6.12 -6.02
C GLU A 222 -38.93 6.80 -7.07
N LYS A 223 -37.67 6.39 -7.15
CA LYS A 223 -36.85 6.54 -8.36
C LYS A 223 -36.24 5.20 -8.73
N GLU A 224 -36.84 4.59 -9.76
CA GLU A 224 -36.23 3.55 -10.56
C GLU A 224 -34.94 4.10 -11.21
N ASP A 225 -33.80 3.99 -10.52
CA ASP A 225 -32.51 4.26 -11.15
C ASP A 225 -31.89 2.94 -11.64
N GLU A 226 -31.90 2.84 -12.97
CA GLU A 226 -31.27 1.83 -13.80
C GLU A 226 -29.91 1.35 -13.26
N ALA A 227 -29.76 0.03 -13.15
CA ALA A 227 -28.47 -0.63 -13.01
C ALA A 227 -27.46 -0.02 -14.01
N PRO A 228 -26.23 0.32 -13.59
CA PRO A 228 -25.29 1.04 -14.44
C PRO A 228 -24.96 0.21 -15.68
N SER A 229 -25.60 0.59 -16.79
CA SER A 229 -25.34 0.00 -18.09
C SER A 229 -23.85 0.10 -18.38
N ARG A 230 -23.27 -1.03 -18.76
CA ARG A 230 -21.86 -1.21 -19.13
C ARG A 230 -21.58 -0.38 -20.39
N LYS A 231 -21.43 0.94 -20.24
CA LYS A 231 -21.14 1.87 -21.34
C LYS A 231 -19.76 1.54 -21.88
N LYS A 232 -19.74 0.94 -23.07
CA LYS A 232 -18.56 0.79 -23.92
C LYS A 232 -18.01 2.19 -24.25
N HIS A 233 -17.11 2.70 -23.40
CA HIS A 233 -16.47 3.99 -23.58
C HIS A 233 -15.50 3.98 -24.78
N ARG A 234 -15.52 5.08 -25.54
CA ARG A 234 -14.74 5.30 -26.77
C ARG A 234 -13.24 5.38 -26.42
N THR A 235 -12.46 4.49 -27.03
CA THR A 235 -11.02 4.24 -26.82
C THR A 235 -10.07 5.44 -26.89
N GLY A 236 -10.48 6.60 -27.40
CA GLY A 236 -9.61 7.77 -27.59
C GLY A 236 -9.43 8.67 -26.36
N THR A 237 -10.47 8.86 -25.55
CA THR A 237 -10.42 9.72 -24.34
C THR A 237 -9.68 9.06 -23.19
N ASP A 238 -9.71 7.74 -23.14
CA ASP A 238 -9.21 7.00 -21.99
C ASP A 238 -7.69 6.94 -22.00
N ASP A 239 -7.09 6.87 -23.19
CA ASP A 239 -5.65 6.93 -23.40
C ASP A 239 -5.05 8.23 -22.90
N ALA A 240 -5.77 9.34 -23.05
CA ALA A 240 -5.35 10.64 -22.53
C ALA A 240 -5.34 10.67 -20.99
N ALA A 241 -6.32 10.07 -20.32
CA ALA A 241 -6.38 10.01 -18.86
C ALA A 241 -5.20 9.21 -18.28
N VAL A 242 -4.93 8.01 -18.82
CA VAL A 242 -3.78 7.20 -18.39
C VAL A 242 -2.46 7.92 -18.64
N ARG A 243 -2.29 8.59 -19.80
CA ARG A 243 -1.09 9.38 -20.09
C ARG A 243 -0.92 10.57 -19.14
N THR A 244 -2.03 11.20 -18.74
CA THR A 244 -2.02 12.33 -17.80
C THR A 244 -1.59 11.86 -16.42
N ALA A 245 -2.18 10.76 -15.93
CA ALA A 245 -1.76 10.14 -14.67
C ALA A 245 -0.29 9.70 -14.72
N ALA A 246 0.14 9.05 -15.81
CA ALA A 246 1.53 8.63 -15.99
C ALA A 246 2.54 9.78 -15.88
N LYS A 247 2.19 10.98 -16.39
CA LYS A 247 3.02 12.19 -16.27
C LYS A 247 3.02 12.75 -14.85
N ALA A 248 1.89 12.69 -14.15
CA ALA A 248 1.77 13.18 -12.77
C ALA A 248 2.42 12.23 -11.74
N TRP A 249 2.42 10.92 -12.01
CA TRP A 249 2.81 9.84 -11.11
C TRP A 249 4.07 9.13 -11.58
N THR A 250 5.15 9.89 -11.77
CA THR A 250 6.44 9.36 -12.22
C THR A 250 7.29 8.88 -11.04
N ALA A 251 7.76 7.62 -11.10
CA ALA A 251 8.63 7.07 -10.05
C ALA A 251 9.93 7.86 -9.87
N SER A 252 10.52 8.42 -10.93
CA SER A 252 11.77 9.19 -10.83
C SER A 252 11.62 10.43 -9.94
N ALA A 253 10.56 11.23 -10.16
CA ALA A 253 10.26 12.40 -9.35
C ALA A 253 9.88 12.02 -7.92
N ALA A 254 9.05 10.99 -7.76
CA ALA A 254 8.62 10.52 -6.45
C ALA A 254 9.79 9.98 -5.61
N MET A 255 10.67 9.14 -6.20
CA MET A 255 11.87 8.65 -5.51
C MET A 255 12.87 9.77 -5.21
N LYS A 256 12.90 10.85 -6.00
CA LYS A 256 13.72 12.03 -5.68
C LYS A 256 13.14 12.77 -4.47
N ALA A 257 11.83 12.99 -4.44
CA ALA A 257 11.14 13.60 -3.31
C ALA A 257 11.31 12.77 -2.03
N LEU A 258 11.11 11.46 -2.12
CA LEU A 258 11.26 10.52 -1.00
C LEU A 258 12.69 10.47 -0.45
N ARG A 259 13.72 10.60 -1.30
CA ARG A 259 15.11 10.73 -0.82
C ARG A 259 15.34 12.05 -0.08
N LYS A 260 14.67 13.13 -0.48
CA LYS A 260 14.81 14.45 0.15
C LYS A 260 13.99 14.55 1.44
N ALA A 261 12.84 13.91 1.50
CA ALA A 261 12.00 13.88 2.69
C ALA A 261 12.72 13.09 3.80
N TYR A 262 12.91 13.71 4.95
CA TYR A 262 13.45 13.08 6.15
C TYR A 262 12.61 13.57 7.31
N GLY A 263 12.21 12.67 8.20
CA GLY A 263 11.64 13.07 9.48
C GLY A 263 12.66 13.87 10.30
N PRO A 264 12.20 14.56 11.36
CA PRO A 264 13.03 15.39 12.22
C PRO A 264 14.24 14.61 12.76
N THR A 265 15.46 15.14 12.69
CA THR A 265 16.63 14.47 13.29
C THR A 265 16.74 14.72 14.80
N GLU A 266 15.64 15.06 15.47
CA GLU A 266 15.62 15.74 16.77
C GLU A 266 16.11 14.89 17.94
N HIS A 267 16.30 13.59 17.75
CA HIS A 267 17.00 12.74 18.72
C HIS A 267 18.52 12.85 18.63
N GLY A 268 19.06 14.08 18.60
CA GLY A 268 20.51 14.32 18.54
C GLY A 268 21.18 13.69 17.30
N GLY A 269 20.46 13.63 16.18
CA GLY A 269 20.92 12.98 14.95
C GLY A 269 20.85 11.44 14.98
N ARG A 270 20.25 10.84 16.01
CA ARG A 270 20.09 9.38 16.09
C ARG A 270 19.04 8.88 15.09
N PRO A 271 19.27 7.72 14.45
CA PRO A 271 18.32 7.16 13.50
C PRO A 271 17.06 6.66 14.22
N TRP A 272 15.94 6.62 13.51
CA TRP A 272 14.68 6.00 13.96
C TRP A 272 14.75 4.46 14.13
N ASP A 273 15.95 3.91 14.06
CA ASP A 273 16.24 2.51 14.28
C ASP A 273 16.96 2.35 15.62
N ILE A 274 16.16 2.10 16.67
CA ILE A 274 16.65 2.02 18.05
C ILE A 274 17.61 0.85 18.27
N THR A 275 17.52 -0.19 17.44
CA THR A 275 18.44 -1.34 17.47
C THR A 275 19.88 -0.94 17.11
N LYS A 276 20.05 0.20 16.42
CA LYS A 276 21.35 0.74 16.03
C LYS A 276 21.90 1.75 17.04
N TRP A 277 21.17 2.06 18.11
CA TRP A 277 21.64 3.02 19.10
C TRP A 277 22.80 2.43 19.91
N PRO A 278 23.83 3.23 20.25
CA PRO A 278 24.86 2.79 21.19
C PRO A 278 24.23 2.41 22.53
N LYS A 279 24.74 1.37 23.19
CA LYS A 279 24.23 0.89 24.49
C LYS A 279 24.15 2.02 25.53
N ALA A 280 25.18 2.87 25.61
CA ALA A 280 25.18 4.00 26.53
C ALA A 280 24.04 5.01 26.28
N ALA A 281 23.60 5.18 25.02
CA ALA A 281 22.47 6.04 24.69
C ALA A 281 21.13 5.39 25.07
N LEU A 282 20.99 4.08 24.88
CA LEU A 282 19.82 3.33 25.33
C LEU A 282 19.69 3.38 26.86
N ASP A 283 20.78 3.13 27.58
CA ASP A 283 20.80 3.15 29.04
C ASP A 283 20.48 4.55 29.59
N ALA A 284 20.99 5.61 28.94
CA ALA A 284 20.67 6.99 29.30
C ALA A 284 19.19 7.34 29.07
N GLU A 285 18.62 6.89 27.95
CA GLU A 285 17.19 7.09 27.65
C GLU A 285 16.31 6.33 28.65
N LYS A 286 16.67 5.08 29.01
CA LYS A 286 15.98 4.30 30.05
C LYS A 286 16.01 5.01 31.40
N ALA A 287 17.16 5.55 31.80
CA ALA A 287 17.28 6.31 33.04
C ALA A 287 16.39 7.57 33.03
N ARG A 288 16.24 8.22 31.87
CA ARG A 288 15.34 9.37 31.71
C ARG A 288 13.87 8.97 31.80
N SER A 289 13.48 7.86 31.17
CA SER A 289 12.10 7.36 31.23
C SER A 289 11.73 6.77 32.60
N GLY A 290 12.69 6.21 33.34
CA GLY A 290 12.48 5.57 34.65
C GLY A 290 12.58 6.51 35.86
N GLY A 291 13.04 7.75 35.71
CA GLY A 291 13.20 8.71 36.82
C GLY A 291 11.91 9.43 37.24
N GLY A 292 10.74 8.90 36.91
CA GLY A 292 9.46 9.60 37.00
C GLY A 292 8.59 9.33 38.23
N ASP A 293 8.84 8.30 39.04
CA ASP A 293 7.80 7.81 39.98
C ASP A 293 8.29 7.29 41.35
N ASP A 294 9.43 7.74 41.87
CA ASP A 294 9.91 7.28 43.20
C ASP A 294 10.30 8.40 44.19
N ASP A 295 9.92 9.67 43.96
CA ASP A 295 10.14 10.75 44.95
C ASP A 295 8.93 11.68 45.05
N GLU A 296 8.07 11.43 46.05
CA GLU A 296 7.27 12.39 46.85
C GLU A 296 5.90 11.82 47.29
N PHE A 297 5.93 10.83 48.20
CA PHE A 297 4.93 10.72 49.27
C PHE A 297 5.63 10.30 50.55
N PHE A 298 6.23 11.27 51.24
CA PHE A 298 6.51 11.22 52.67
C PHE A 298 5.90 12.44 53.36
#